data_AF-A0A936E6K1-F1
#
_entry.id   AF-A0A936E6K1-F1
#
_cell.length_a   1.000
_cell.length_b   1.000
_cell.length_c   1.000
_cell.angle_alpha   90.00
_cell.angle_beta   90.00
_cell.angle_gamma   90.00
#
_symmetry.space_group_name_H-M   'P 1'
#
loop_
_entity.id
_entity.type
_entity.pdbx_description
1 polymer ?
#
loop_
_entity_poly.entity_id
_entity_poly.type
_entity_poly.pdbx_seq_one_letter_code
_entity_poly.pdbx_strand_id
1 'polypeptide(L)'
;MTTLNSAWNLFCARCHTTNLDILARDENHTTAVTQWTDEGIACESCHGPGSQHVNYFSTNYVNRVVAFANSQLRGQPVAYIVHPHKLEKGESLSVCARCHGPDISRATTEIYREYEPGYSQEGRINDLSPYFQQFPLEPGRTAPTVEVWADGAPRGIAMIFRSFIESDCYQQSDEPRCFDCHDPHNNSQPRVPGILEPSAVSNQYCLDCHGELAEDTAEHTHHVTGTAGSYCYDCHLPNQIDSIVSGARRFTRTHWMSSLPDPQNSVQFGLENAPNACNECHTDQTPEWAVDVMREWYGPSAVGQTSQPIAAHTLWPTLTLGTGLSTGEMCQ
;
A
#
# COMPACT_ATOMS: atom_id res chain seq x y z
N MET A 1 22.09 -18.20 6.82
CA MET A 1 22.23 -19.22 5.74
C MET A 1 22.77 -18.52 4.50
N THR A 2 23.59 -19.16 3.67
CA THR A 2 24.03 -18.60 2.38
C THR A 2 23.18 -19.22 1.26
N THR A 3 22.32 -18.45 0.58
CA THR A 3 21.56 -19.03 -0.56
C THR A 3 22.40 -19.08 -1.83
N LEU A 4 22.15 -20.12 -2.64
CA LEU A 4 22.75 -20.34 -3.96
C LEU A 4 21.99 -19.61 -5.10
N ASN A 5 20.93 -18.86 -4.81
CA ASN A 5 20.12 -18.18 -5.82
C ASN A 5 20.41 -16.68 -5.80
N SER A 6 21.24 -16.23 -6.74
CA SER A 6 21.66 -14.84 -6.82
C SER A 6 20.53 -13.85 -7.08
N ALA A 7 19.53 -14.22 -7.88
CA ALA A 7 18.37 -13.35 -8.14
C ALA A 7 17.54 -13.14 -6.86
N TRP A 8 17.34 -14.19 -6.07
CA TRP A 8 16.66 -14.07 -4.77
C TRP A 8 17.47 -13.18 -3.82
N ASN A 9 18.78 -13.42 -3.67
CA ASN A 9 19.66 -12.64 -2.79
C ASN A 9 19.66 -11.15 -3.14
N LEU A 10 19.61 -10.81 -4.42
CA LEU A 10 19.72 -9.43 -4.91
C LEU A 10 18.42 -8.63 -4.87
N PHE A 11 17.29 -9.29 -5.13
CA PHE A 11 16.02 -8.59 -5.40
C PHE A 11 14.89 -8.97 -4.45
N CYS A 12 14.88 -10.20 -3.92
CA CYS A 12 13.77 -10.72 -3.12
C CYS A 12 14.07 -10.70 -1.62
N ALA A 13 15.29 -11.06 -1.22
CA ALA A 13 15.66 -11.27 0.18
C ALA A 13 15.32 -10.07 1.07
N ARG A 14 15.46 -8.83 0.55
CA ARG A 14 15.17 -7.58 1.30
C ARG A 14 13.72 -7.47 1.78
N CYS A 15 12.79 -8.09 1.06
CA CYS A 15 11.36 -8.08 1.38
C CYS A 15 10.92 -9.39 2.04
N HIS A 16 11.81 -10.36 2.24
CA HIS A 16 11.47 -11.71 2.69
C HIS A 16 12.35 -12.19 3.86
N THR A 17 13.14 -11.29 4.44
CA THR A 17 14.04 -11.58 5.56
C THR A 17 14.16 -10.36 6.47
N THR A 18 14.66 -10.57 7.70
CA THR A 18 15.06 -9.50 8.61
C THR A 18 16.56 -9.30 8.63
N ASN A 19 17.00 -8.05 8.84
CA ASN A 19 18.40 -7.70 9.03
C ASN A 19 19.30 -8.31 7.92
N LEU A 20 18.89 -8.10 6.67
CA LEU A 20 19.62 -8.55 5.49
C LEU A 20 20.92 -7.77 5.36
N ASP A 21 22.04 -8.48 5.27
CA ASP A 21 23.36 -7.93 5.00
C ASP A 21 23.95 -8.57 3.73
N ILE A 22 24.51 -7.73 2.86
CA ILE A 22 25.11 -8.12 1.60
C ILE A 22 26.63 -8.14 1.78
N LEU A 23 27.16 -9.32 2.07
CA LEU A 23 28.58 -9.54 2.34
C LEU A 23 29.46 -9.33 1.09
N ALA A 24 28.93 -9.68 -0.08
CA ALA A 24 29.62 -9.49 -1.36
C ALA A 24 28.61 -9.47 -2.51
N ARG A 25 28.93 -8.77 -3.59
CA ARG A 25 28.23 -8.83 -4.88
C ARG A 25 29.17 -8.51 -6.02
N ASP A 26 28.83 -8.95 -7.22
CA ASP A 26 29.52 -8.52 -8.44
C ASP A 26 29.02 -7.16 -8.94
N GLU A 27 29.83 -6.48 -9.74
CA GLU A 27 29.49 -5.17 -10.32
C GLU A 27 28.26 -5.25 -11.23
N ASN A 28 28.05 -6.40 -11.89
CA ASN A 28 26.93 -6.61 -12.79
C ASN A 28 25.62 -6.96 -12.05
N HIS A 29 25.64 -7.06 -10.73
CA HIS A 29 24.48 -7.45 -9.91
C HIS A 29 23.83 -8.73 -10.44
N THR A 30 24.65 -9.74 -10.71
CA THR A 30 24.23 -11.09 -11.11
C THR A 30 24.48 -12.12 -10.03
N THR A 31 25.28 -11.78 -9.01
CA THR A 31 25.64 -12.60 -7.86
C THR A 31 25.67 -11.76 -6.59
N ALA A 32 25.15 -12.30 -5.50
CA ALA A 32 25.34 -11.74 -4.17
C ALA A 32 25.45 -12.86 -3.14
N VAL A 33 26.33 -12.63 -2.16
CA VAL A 33 26.41 -13.40 -0.93
C VAL A 33 25.73 -12.58 0.14
N THR A 34 24.67 -13.12 0.73
CA THR A 34 23.89 -12.45 1.75
C THR A 34 23.82 -13.27 3.02
N GLN A 35 23.60 -12.58 4.13
CA GLN A 35 23.20 -13.14 5.42
C GLN A 35 21.98 -12.40 5.94
N TRP A 36 21.16 -13.04 6.74
CA TRP A 36 19.99 -12.44 7.38
C TRP A 36 19.72 -13.15 8.71
N THR A 37 18.88 -12.55 9.55
CA THR A 37 18.58 -13.07 10.89
C THR A 37 17.43 -14.08 10.84
N ASP A 38 16.24 -13.67 10.37
CA ASP A 38 15.06 -14.51 10.29
C ASP A 38 14.53 -14.64 8.85
N GLU A 39 13.90 -15.78 8.58
CA GLU A 39 13.09 -15.97 7.36
C GLU A 39 11.71 -15.33 7.53
N GLY A 40 11.22 -14.70 6.47
CA GLY A 40 9.88 -14.13 6.42
C GLY A 40 9.83 -12.64 6.79
N ILE A 41 8.60 -12.14 6.92
CA ILE A 41 8.36 -10.84 7.55
C ILE A 41 8.19 -11.11 9.04
N ALA A 42 9.13 -10.63 9.86
CA ALA A 42 9.09 -10.75 11.32
C ALA A 42 8.98 -9.37 11.97
N CYS A 43 8.84 -9.33 13.31
CA CYS A 43 8.58 -8.10 14.07
C CYS A 43 9.53 -6.96 13.69
N GLU A 44 10.82 -7.27 13.55
CA GLU A 44 11.87 -6.28 13.28
C GLU A 44 11.79 -5.69 11.85
N SER A 45 11.10 -6.35 10.91
CA SER A 45 10.84 -5.78 9.58
C SER A 45 10.02 -4.49 9.65
N CYS A 46 9.15 -4.36 10.66
CA CYS A 46 8.26 -3.21 10.85
C CYS A 46 8.65 -2.34 12.06
N HIS A 47 9.32 -2.92 13.04
CA HIS A 47 9.62 -2.28 14.33
C HIS A 47 11.10 -1.91 14.54
N GLY A 48 11.97 -2.27 13.59
CA GLY A 48 13.41 -2.09 13.70
C GLY A 48 14.08 -3.16 14.58
N PRO A 49 15.43 -3.17 14.66
CA PRO A 49 16.18 -4.17 15.41
C PRO A 49 15.93 -4.10 16.93
N GLY A 50 15.51 -5.21 17.54
CA GLY A 50 15.11 -5.29 18.95
C GLY A 50 16.25 -5.53 19.94
N SER A 51 17.49 -5.68 19.48
CA SER A 51 18.64 -6.01 20.35
C SER A 51 18.87 -4.98 21.46
N GLN A 52 18.81 -3.68 21.13
CA GLN A 52 18.93 -2.60 22.11
C GLN A 52 17.75 -2.53 23.07
N HIS A 53 16.54 -2.77 22.56
CA HIS A 53 15.33 -2.86 23.36
C HIS A 53 15.45 -3.95 24.44
N VAL A 54 15.80 -5.17 24.02
CA VAL A 54 15.99 -6.31 24.94
C VAL A 54 17.08 -6.00 25.97
N ASN A 55 18.22 -5.45 25.55
CA ASN A 55 19.31 -5.09 26.45
C ASN A 55 18.90 -4.04 27.49
N TYR A 56 18.21 -2.98 27.05
CA TYR A 56 17.73 -1.93 27.93
C TYR A 56 16.79 -2.46 29.02
N PHE A 57 15.88 -3.36 28.68
CA PHE A 57 14.91 -3.93 29.61
C PHE A 57 15.42 -5.14 30.40
N SER A 58 16.49 -5.81 29.97
CA SER A 58 17.11 -6.91 30.74
C SER A 58 18.05 -6.38 31.82
N THR A 59 18.64 -5.20 31.62
CA THR A 59 19.63 -4.62 32.54
C THR A 59 19.04 -4.18 33.88
N ASN A 60 17.83 -3.62 33.90
CA ASN A 60 17.21 -3.14 35.15
C ASN A 60 15.67 -3.21 35.10
N TYR A 61 15.05 -3.82 36.10
CA TYR A 61 13.59 -3.91 36.20
C TYR A 61 12.91 -2.53 36.27
N VAL A 62 13.60 -1.52 36.83
CA VAL A 62 13.10 -0.14 36.92
C VAL A 62 12.83 0.42 35.53
N ASN A 63 13.66 0.08 34.53
CA ASN A 63 13.44 0.52 33.14
C ASN A 63 12.08 0.05 32.62
N ARG A 64 11.66 -1.18 32.96
CA ARG A 64 10.34 -1.72 32.56
C ARG A 64 9.20 -0.94 33.19
N VAL A 65 9.30 -0.66 34.49
CA VAL A 65 8.26 0.08 35.24
C VAL A 65 8.14 1.51 34.72
N VAL A 66 9.27 2.20 34.52
CA VAL A 66 9.30 3.56 34.00
C VAL A 66 8.78 3.61 32.56
N ALA A 67 9.22 2.70 31.69
CA ALA A 67 8.74 2.65 30.31
C ALA A 67 7.24 2.33 30.24
N PHE A 68 6.75 1.41 31.07
CA PHE A 68 5.31 1.13 31.17
C PHE A 68 4.53 2.38 31.58
N ALA A 69 4.96 3.07 32.64
CA ALA A 69 4.32 4.30 33.10
C ALA A 69 4.36 5.40 32.02
N ASN A 70 5.51 5.61 31.39
CA ASN A 70 5.67 6.60 30.33
C ASN A 70 4.83 6.27 29.08
N SER A 71 4.80 5.01 28.67
CA SER A 71 4.06 4.58 27.49
C SER A 71 2.55 4.65 27.72
N GLN A 72 2.06 4.05 28.82
CA GLN A 72 0.62 3.92 29.10
C GLN A 72 0.00 5.22 29.64
N LEU A 73 0.72 5.99 30.46
CA LEU A 73 0.17 7.19 31.09
C LEU A 73 0.51 8.48 30.33
N ARG A 74 1.58 8.48 29.53
CA ARG A 74 2.08 9.68 28.84
C ARG A 74 2.19 9.52 27.33
N GLY A 75 1.80 8.36 26.78
CA GLY A 75 1.84 8.10 25.35
C GLY A 75 3.25 8.07 24.75
N GLN A 76 4.31 8.01 25.56
CA GLN A 76 5.68 8.09 25.05
C GLN A 76 6.06 6.83 24.24
N PRO A 77 6.97 6.95 23.26
CA PRO A 77 7.54 5.80 22.57
C PRO A 77 8.25 4.85 23.53
N VAL A 78 8.23 3.56 23.21
CA VAL A 78 9.01 2.57 23.94
C VAL A 78 10.45 2.62 23.43
N ALA A 79 11.42 2.45 24.34
CA ALA A 79 12.83 2.57 24.00
C ALA A 79 13.22 1.57 22.88
N TYR A 80 13.90 2.09 21.86
CA TYR A 80 14.55 1.33 20.77
C TYR A 80 13.64 0.47 19.89
N ILE A 81 12.33 0.68 19.92
CA ILE A 81 11.37 0.02 19.04
C ILE A 81 10.43 1.09 18.49
N VAL A 82 10.31 1.16 17.16
CA VAL A 82 9.37 2.09 16.56
C VAL A 82 7.94 1.60 16.69
N HIS A 83 7.01 2.53 16.82
CA HIS A 83 5.59 2.26 16.72
C HIS A 83 5.05 3.00 15.49
N PRO A 84 4.80 2.33 14.34
CA PRO A 84 4.46 3.00 13.08
C PRO A 84 3.30 4.00 13.18
N HIS A 85 2.25 3.69 13.95
CA HIS A 85 1.12 4.61 14.20
C HIS A 85 1.52 5.95 14.85
N LYS A 86 2.68 6.03 15.52
CA LYS A 86 3.16 7.27 16.15
C LYS A 86 4.09 8.09 15.26
N LEU A 87 4.35 7.62 14.04
CA LEU A 87 5.14 8.34 13.04
C LEU A 87 4.25 9.26 12.21
N GLU A 88 4.89 10.23 11.54
CA GLU A 88 4.24 11.03 10.50
C GLU A 88 3.77 10.13 9.35
N LYS A 89 2.77 10.58 8.59
CA LYS A 89 2.09 9.75 7.57
C LYS A 89 3.08 9.09 6.59
N GLY A 90 4.01 9.85 6.03
CA GLY A 90 5.01 9.34 5.07
C GLY A 90 5.97 8.30 5.68
N GLU A 91 6.47 8.58 6.88
CA GLU A 91 7.36 7.69 7.64
C GLU A 91 6.65 6.39 8.02
N SER A 92 5.40 6.51 8.48
CA SER A 92 4.52 5.39 8.80
C SER A 92 4.30 4.48 7.60
N LEU A 93 4.08 5.06 6.42
CA LEU A 93 3.86 4.33 5.18
C LEU A 93 5.13 3.72 4.59
N SER A 94 6.29 4.32 4.88
CA SER A 94 7.59 3.79 4.47
C SER A 94 7.82 2.34 4.96
N VAL A 95 7.27 2.00 6.13
CA VAL A 95 7.31 0.65 6.70
C VAL A 95 6.73 -0.39 5.73
N CYS A 96 5.58 -0.09 5.14
CA CYS A 96 4.91 -0.96 4.17
C CYS A 96 5.52 -0.83 2.77
N ALA A 97 5.86 0.39 2.36
CA ALA A 97 6.40 0.72 1.04
C ALA A 97 7.73 0.03 0.75
N ARG A 98 8.55 -0.29 1.77
CA ARG A 98 9.78 -1.09 1.62
C ARG A 98 9.55 -2.36 0.79
N CYS A 99 8.42 -3.03 1.03
CA CYS A 99 8.09 -4.30 0.39
C CYS A 99 7.00 -4.15 -0.68
N HIS A 100 5.99 -3.31 -0.38
CA HIS A 100 4.82 -3.11 -1.23
C HIS A 100 4.94 -1.89 -2.15
N GLY A 101 6.12 -1.29 -2.32
CA GLY A 101 6.38 -0.12 -3.16
C GLY A 101 7.62 -0.29 -4.05
N PRO A 102 7.51 -0.99 -5.20
CA PRO A 102 8.62 -1.41 -6.05
C PRO A 102 9.14 -0.29 -6.94
N ASP A 103 8.54 0.90 -6.88
CA ASP A 103 8.89 2.12 -7.60
C ASP A 103 10.23 2.69 -7.11
N ILE A 104 11.25 1.86 -7.20
CA ILE A 104 12.58 2.02 -6.65
C ILE A 104 13.51 2.09 -7.83
N SER A 105 14.09 3.25 -8.07
CA SER A 105 15.15 3.36 -9.05
C SER A 105 16.39 2.58 -8.60
N ARG A 106 17.21 2.15 -9.56
CA ARG A 106 18.52 1.53 -9.26
C ARG A 106 19.39 2.45 -8.39
N ALA A 107 19.28 3.76 -8.57
CA ALA A 107 20.06 4.75 -7.83
C ALA A 107 19.69 4.83 -6.33
N THR A 108 18.45 4.50 -5.98
CA THR A 108 17.95 4.54 -4.58
C THR A 108 17.81 3.16 -3.97
N THR A 109 18.12 2.09 -4.71
CA THR A 109 17.92 0.70 -4.27
C THR A 109 18.62 0.38 -2.94
N GLU A 110 19.77 0.98 -2.64
CA GLU A 110 20.44 0.78 -1.35
C GLU A 110 19.65 1.36 -0.17
N ILE A 111 19.03 2.54 -0.34
CA ILE A 111 18.22 3.19 0.69
C ILE A 111 17.06 2.29 1.13
N TYR A 112 16.44 1.61 0.16
CA TYR A 112 15.36 0.66 0.42
C TYR A 112 15.87 -0.67 1.02
N ARG A 113 17.12 -1.07 0.75
CA ARG A 113 17.73 -2.28 1.31
C ARG A 113 18.10 -2.09 2.77
N GLU A 114 18.77 -0.98 3.07
CA GLU A 114 19.25 -0.58 4.40
C GLU A 114 18.16 0.07 5.25
N TYR A 115 16.91 0.10 4.78
CA TYR A 115 15.80 0.68 5.52
C TYR A 115 15.62 -0.01 6.89
N GLU A 116 15.73 0.78 7.96
CA GLU A 116 15.39 0.39 9.32
C GLU A 116 14.17 1.20 9.79
N PRO A 117 13.04 0.57 10.12
CA PRO A 117 11.87 1.32 10.60
C PRO A 117 12.16 2.23 11.80
N GLY A 118 11.71 3.49 11.72
CA GLY A 118 11.91 4.48 12.77
C GLY A 118 13.25 5.19 12.69
N TYR A 119 14.01 5.17 13.79
CA TYR A 119 15.31 5.83 13.88
C TYR A 119 16.42 4.79 13.78
N SER A 120 17.40 5.03 12.90
CA SER A 120 18.65 4.26 12.92
C SER A 120 19.40 4.47 14.24
N GLN A 121 20.43 3.66 14.49
CA GLN A 121 21.29 3.83 15.68
C GLN A 121 21.97 5.21 15.74
N GLU A 122 22.15 5.86 14.59
CA GLU A 122 22.69 7.20 14.43
C GLU A 122 21.63 8.30 14.58
N GLY A 123 20.39 7.94 14.93
CA GLY A 123 19.29 8.87 15.17
C GLY A 123 18.66 9.47 13.91
N ARG A 124 18.90 8.86 12.73
CA ARG A 124 18.25 9.28 11.48
C ARG A 124 16.89 8.63 11.36
N ILE A 125 15.84 9.41 11.11
CA ILE A 125 14.57 8.85 10.68
C ILE A 125 14.75 8.28 9.27
N ASN A 126 14.38 7.02 9.09
CA ASN A 126 14.32 6.42 7.77
C ASN A 126 12.94 6.69 7.18
N ASP A 127 12.88 7.70 6.32
CA ASP A 127 11.71 8.08 5.56
C ASP A 127 11.95 7.79 4.07
N LEU A 128 11.11 6.92 3.51
CA LEU A 128 11.10 6.60 2.09
C LEU A 128 10.17 7.53 1.30
N SER A 129 9.40 8.40 1.98
CA SER A 129 8.41 9.26 1.33
C SER A 129 8.94 10.17 0.24
N PRO A 130 10.17 10.73 0.31
CA PRO A 130 10.74 11.52 -0.78
C PRO A 130 11.05 10.69 -2.04
N TYR A 131 11.04 9.36 -1.91
CA TYR A 131 11.33 8.41 -2.98
C TYR A 131 10.07 7.67 -3.45
N PHE A 132 8.90 8.05 -2.94
CA PHE A 132 7.63 7.63 -3.51
C PHE A 132 7.48 8.34 -4.87
N GLN A 133 6.96 7.64 -5.89
CA GLN A 133 6.70 8.20 -7.23
C GLN A 133 7.95 8.53 -8.06
N GLN A 134 8.98 7.68 -8.02
CA GLN A 134 10.22 7.88 -8.78
C GLN A 134 10.03 7.79 -10.30
N PHE A 135 9.07 6.98 -10.76
CA PHE A 135 8.76 6.84 -12.18
C PHE A 135 7.32 7.29 -12.50
N PRO A 136 7.06 7.89 -13.66
CA PRO A 136 5.69 8.18 -14.10
C PRO A 136 4.92 6.89 -14.41
N LEU A 137 3.60 6.90 -14.20
CA LEU A 137 2.69 5.85 -14.69
C LEU A 137 2.41 6.06 -16.19
N GLU A 138 3.32 5.59 -17.03
CA GLU A 138 3.16 5.63 -18.48
C GLU A 138 2.20 4.51 -18.95
N PRO A 139 1.11 4.82 -19.66
CA PRO A 139 0.17 3.81 -20.14
C PRO A 139 0.84 2.71 -20.97
N GLY A 140 0.52 1.45 -20.66
CA GLY A 140 1.06 0.27 -21.35
C GLY A 140 2.52 -0.06 -21.03
N ARG A 141 3.13 0.59 -20.04
CA ARG A 141 4.51 0.30 -19.62
C ARG A 141 4.63 -1.11 -19.04
N THR A 142 5.59 -1.88 -19.56
CA THR A 142 5.88 -3.27 -19.15
C THR A 142 7.32 -3.47 -18.64
N ALA A 143 8.03 -2.37 -18.39
CA ALA A 143 9.39 -2.40 -17.87
C ALA A 143 9.39 -2.88 -16.40
N PRO A 144 10.43 -3.62 -15.96
CA PRO A 144 10.54 -4.05 -14.57
C PRO A 144 10.52 -2.84 -13.62
N THR A 145 9.97 -3.05 -12.42
CA THR A 145 9.72 -2.11 -11.30
C THR A 145 8.42 -1.30 -11.36
N VAL A 146 7.97 -0.85 -12.53
CA VAL A 146 6.69 -0.14 -12.70
C VAL A 146 6.00 -0.64 -13.95
N GLU A 147 5.06 -1.56 -13.77
CA GLU A 147 4.18 -2.05 -14.83
C GLU A 147 2.80 -1.43 -14.69
N VAL A 148 2.22 -1.09 -15.83
CA VAL A 148 1.01 -0.28 -15.95
C VAL A 148 0.10 -0.88 -17.04
N TRP A 149 -1.20 -0.89 -16.78
CA TRP A 149 -2.23 -1.22 -17.75
C TRP A 149 -2.26 -0.22 -18.91
N ALA A 150 -2.95 -0.56 -20.00
CA ALA A 150 -3.02 0.29 -21.19
C ALA A 150 -3.78 1.61 -20.95
N ASP A 151 -4.59 1.66 -19.90
CA ASP A 151 -5.31 2.85 -19.45
C ASP A 151 -4.51 3.73 -18.46
N GLY A 152 -3.30 3.31 -18.07
CA GLY A 152 -2.47 4.02 -17.11
C GLY A 152 -2.58 3.50 -15.67
N ALA A 153 -3.40 2.47 -15.40
CA ALA A 153 -3.53 1.92 -14.06
C ALA A 153 -2.33 1.09 -13.60
N PRO A 154 -1.89 1.24 -12.33
CA PRO A 154 -0.88 0.36 -11.77
C PRO A 154 -1.25 -1.11 -11.97
N ARG A 155 -0.28 -1.92 -12.37
CA ARG A 155 -0.46 -3.35 -12.60
C ARG A 155 0.59 -4.20 -11.91
N GLY A 156 1.86 -3.81 -11.94
CA GLY A 156 2.98 -4.71 -11.59
C GLY A 156 2.97 -5.27 -10.17
N ILE A 157 3.84 -6.25 -9.92
CA ILE A 157 4.04 -6.80 -8.57
C ILE A 157 4.43 -5.70 -7.61
N ALA A 158 3.82 -5.72 -6.42
CA ALA A 158 4.00 -4.72 -5.40
C ALA A 158 3.54 -3.31 -5.82
N MET A 159 2.83 -3.11 -6.94
CA MET A 159 2.29 -1.77 -7.27
C MET A 159 1.11 -1.33 -6.37
N ILE A 160 0.73 -2.12 -5.36
CA ILE A 160 -0.31 -1.80 -4.38
C ILE A 160 -0.05 -0.45 -3.73
N PHE A 161 1.18 -0.21 -3.23
CA PHE A 161 1.48 1.06 -2.56
C PHE A 161 1.34 2.24 -3.52
N ARG A 162 1.82 2.10 -4.77
CA ARG A 162 1.69 3.15 -5.77
C ARG A 162 0.22 3.45 -6.09
N SER A 163 -0.60 2.40 -6.24
CA SER A 163 -2.04 2.56 -6.44
C SER A 163 -2.73 3.25 -5.26
N PHE A 164 -2.27 3.00 -4.03
CA PHE A 164 -2.80 3.65 -2.83
C PHE A 164 -2.44 5.13 -2.78
N ILE A 165 -1.16 5.48 -2.89
CA ILE A 165 -0.74 6.88 -2.73
C ILE A 165 -1.15 7.77 -3.90
N GLU A 166 -1.45 7.21 -5.08
CA GLU A 166 -2.02 7.97 -6.20
C GLU A 166 -3.55 8.01 -6.18
N SER A 167 -4.18 7.40 -5.18
CA SER A 167 -5.63 7.50 -5.01
C SER A 167 -6.05 8.86 -4.43
N ASP A 168 -7.25 9.28 -4.78
CA ASP A 168 -7.90 10.51 -4.33
C ASP A 168 -8.18 10.39 -2.84
N CYS A 169 -8.58 9.19 -2.40
CA CYS A 169 -8.70 8.82 -0.99
C CYS A 169 -7.42 9.17 -0.20
N TYR A 170 -6.24 8.87 -0.74
CA TYR A 170 -4.97 9.22 -0.10
C TYR A 170 -4.62 10.70 -0.21
N GLN A 171 -4.83 11.30 -1.39
CA GLN A 171 -4.40 12.67 -1.69
C GLN A 171 -5.27 13.74 -1.03
N GLN A 172 -6.54 13.43 -0.73
CA GLN A 172 -7.51 14.37 -0.18
C GLN A 172 -7.68 14.23 1.35
N SER A 173 -6.99 13.30 1.99
CA SER A 173 -7.07 13.09 3.44
C SER A 173 -5.70 12.82 4.04
N ASP A 174 -5.41 13.36 5.21
CA ASP A 174 -4.20 13.06 5.98
C ASP A 174 -4.33 11.77 6.81
N GLU A 175 -5.51 11.16 6.84
CA GLU A 175 -5.84 10.08 7.75
C GLU A 175 -5.40 8.69 7.27
N PRO A 176 -5.81 8.19 6.07
CA PRO A 176 -5.70 6.77 5.78
C PRO A 176 -4.24 6.31 5.66
N ARG A 177 -3.91 5.27 6.40
CA ARG A 177 -2.67 4.50 6.38
C ARG A 177 -2.99 3.03 6.17
N CYS A 178 -1.99 2.24 5.79
CA CYS A 178 -2.20 0.82 5.49
C CYS A 178 -2.83 0.04 6.66
N PHE A 179 -2.40 0.32 7.90
CA PHE A 179 -2.85 -0.40 9.08
C PHE A 179 -4.17 0.09 9.68
N ASP A 180 -4.77 1.14 9.12
CA ASP A 180 -6.13 1.54 9.52
C ASP A 180 -7.16 0.53 8.96
N CYS A 181 -6.80 -0.12 7.84
CA CYS A 181 -7.59 -1.21 7.24
C CYS A 181 -6.97 -2.60 7.44
N HIS A 182 -5.65 -2.71 7.61
CA HIS A 182 -4.94 -3.98 7.73
C HIS A 182 -4.41 -4.24 9.14
N ASP A 183 -4.62 -5.44 9.67
CA ASP A 183 -4.00 -5.88 10.92
C ASP A 183 -2.65 -6.60 10.64
N PRO A 184 -1.49 -5.98 10.98
CA PRO A 184 -0.19 -6.60 10.74
C PRO A 184 0.16 -7.71 11.75
N HIS A 185 -0.59 -7.86 12.84
CA HIS A 185 -0.26 -8.77 13.96
C HIS A 185 -1.11 -10.05 13.99
N ASN A 186 -2.22 -10.11 13.25
CA ASN A 186 -3.11 -11.27 13.21
C ASN A 186 -3.02 -12.05 11.88
N ASN A 187 -1.86 -12.04 11.23
CA ASN A 187 -1.61 -12.63 9.91
C ASN A 187 -1.55 -14.18 9.88
N SER A 188 -1.74 -14.84 11.02
CA SER A 188 -1.73 -16.30 11.16
C SER A 188 -3.12 -16.94 10.96
N GLN A 189 -4.16 -16.12 10.75
CA GLN A 189 -5.51 -16.61 10.49
C GLN A 189 -5.68 -17.10 9.04
N PRO A 190 -6.60 -18.04 8.79
CA PRO A 190 -6.98 -18.40 7.42
C PRO A 190 -7.39 -17.16 6.64
N ARG A 191 -6.97 -17.08 5.37
CA ARG A 191 -7.45 -16.02 4.47
C ARG A 191 -8.95 -16.22 4.24
N VAL A 192 -9.74 -15.23 4.63
CA VAL A 192 -11.17 -15.14 4.29
C VAL A 192 -11.35 -14.03 3.26
N PRO A 193 -12.37 -14.08 2.38
CA PRO A 193 -12.62 -13.00 1.43
C PRO A 193 -12.76 -11.64 2.14
N GLY A 194 -11.90 -10.66 1.78
CA GLY A 194 -11.82 -9.35 2.41
C GLY A 194 -10.42 -8.71 2.32
N ILE A 195 -10.23 -7.60 3.02
CA ILE A 195 -9.02 -6.74 3.01
C ILE A 195 -7.97 -7.22 4.07
N LEU A 196 -7.82 -8.53 4.32
CA LEU A 196 -6.81 -9.17 5.22
C LEU A 196 -7.22 -9.55 6.68
N GLU A 197 -8.52 -9.42 7.07
CA GLU A 197 -9.24 -9.96 8.30
C GLU A 197 -9.01 -9.24 9.66
N PRO A 198 -10.01 -8.76 10.46
CA PRO A 198 -11.40 -9.19 10.66
C PRO A 198 -12.42 -8.01 10.76
N SER A 199 -12.99 -7.62 9.63
CA SER A 199 -14.43 -7.42 9.55
C SER A 199 -14.88 -8.16 8.30
N ALA A 200 -15.42 -9.36 8.54
CA ALA A 200 -15.95 -10.27 7.53
C ALA A 200 -16.73 -9.50 6.49
N VAL A 201 -16.51 -9.75 5.19
CA VAL A 201 -17.37 -9.30 4.08
C VAL A 201 -18.26 -8.10 4.48
N SER A 202 -17.63 -6.94 4.67
CA SER A 202 -18.20 -5.78 5.37
C SER A 202 -17.74 -4.49 4.72
N ASN A 203 -18.64 -3.52 4.72
CA ASN A 203 -18.38 -2.16 4.25
C ASN A 203 -17.93 -1.22 5.38
N GLN A 204 -17.88 -1.69 6.64
CA GLN A 204 -17.69 -0.83 7.81
C GLN A 204 -16.44 0.06 7.69
N TYR A 205 -15.30 -0.47 7.21
CA TYR A 205 -14.08 0.33 7.02
C TYR A 205 -14.28 1.52 6.07
N CYS A 206 -15.06 1.34 5.01
CA CYS A 206 -15.38 2.44 4.10
C CYS A 206 -16.41 3.38 4.74
N LEU A 207 -17.43 2.82 5.41
CA LEU A 207 -18.54 3.57 6.01
C LEU A 207 -18.16 4.33 7.28
N ASP A 208 -17.06 4.01 7.94
CA ASP A 208 -16.54 4.79 9.07
C ASP A 208 -16.21 6.23 8.65
N CYS A 209 -15.84 6.43 7.38
CA CYS A 209 -15.61 7.75 6.78
C CYS A 209 -16.71 8.16 5.78
N HIS A 210 -17.31 7.21 5.05
CA HIS A 210 -18.39 7.43 4.07
C HIS A 210 -19.76 7.04 4.63
N GLY A 211 -20.09 7.54 5.83
CA GLY A 211 -21.26 7.12 6.59
C GLY A 211 -22.60 7.43 5.90
N GLU A 212 -22.63 8.42 5.01
CA GLU A 212 -23.79 8.77 4.19
C GLU A 212 -24.27 7.62 3.29
N LEU A 213 -23.39 6.68 2.95
CA LEU A 213 -23.72 5.51 2.12
C LEU A 213 -24.21 4.31 2.94
N ALA A 214 -24.21 4.40 4.27
CA ALA A 214 -24.56 3.28 5.14
C ALA A 214 -26.06 2.94 5.10
N GLU A 215 -26.93 3.94 4.93
CA GLU A 215 -28.37 3.75 4.91
C GLU A 215 -28.86 3.16 3.57
N ASP A 216 -28.18 3.49 2.48
CA ASP A 216 -28.63 3.23 1.11
C ASP A 216 -27.64 2.37 0.29
N THR A 217 -26.87 1.48 0.94
CA THR A 217 -25.84 0.66 0.26
C THR A 217 -26.39 -0.14 -0.93
N ALA A 218 -27.59 -0.73 -0.83
CA ALA A 218 -28.20 -1.47 -1.95
C ALA A 218 -28.60 -0.54 -3.11
N GLU A 219 -29.02 0.68 -2.81
CA GLU A 219 -29.35 1.68 -3.82
C GLU A 219 -28.08 2.22 -4.49
N HIS A 220 -27.03 2.47 -3.71
CA HIS A 220 -25.74 2.87 -4.25
C HIS A 220 -25.10 1.79 -5.11
N THR A 221 -25.06 0.54 -4.65
CA THR A 221 -24.36 -0.55 -5.36
C THR A 221 -25.23 -1.25 -6.40
N HIS A 222 -26.55 -1.07 -6.34
CA HIS A 222 -27.55 -1.83 -7.10
C HIS A 222 -27.46 -3.36 -6.94
N HIS A 223 -26.76 -3.82 -5.90
CA HIS A 223 -26.65 -5.22 -5.51
C HIS A 223 -27.35 -5.45 -4.17
N VAL A 224 -27.82 -6.69 -3.94
CA VAL A 224 -28.44 -7.05 -2.67
C VAL A 224 -27.42 -6.93 -1.55
N THR A 225 -27.71 -6.14 -0.51
CA THR A 225 -26.80 -5.96 0.62
C THR A 225 -26.37 -7.29 1.22
N GLY A 226 -25.06 -7.46 1.42
CA GLY A 226 -24.49 -8.67 2.00
C GLY A 226 -24.19 -9.77 0.96
N THR A 227 -24.32 -9.49 -0.34
CA THR A 227 -23.89 -10.38 -1.42
C THR A 227 -22.68 -9.83 -2.16
N ALA A 228 -22.00 -10.68 -2.93
CA ALA A 228 -20.96 -10.23 -3.87
C ALA A 228 -21.50 -9.08 -4.76
N GLY A 229 -20.66 -8.08 -4.99
CA GLY A 229 -21.02 -6.84 -5.70
C GLY A 229 -21.60 -5.74 -4.80
N SER A 230 -22.13 -6.08 -3.62
CA SER A 230 -22.62 -5.07 -2.64
C SER A 230 -21.53 -4.51 -1.72
N TYR A 231 -20.31 -5.06 -1.82
CA TYR A 231 -19.19 -4.59 -1.02
C TYR A 231 -18.43 -3.49 -1.73
N CYS A 232 -18.12 -2.39 -1.03
CA CYS A 232 -17.45 -1.22 -1.63
C CYS A 232 -16.19 -1.62 -2.38
N TYR A 233 -15.41 -2.55 -1.80
CA TYR A 233 -14.17 -3.03 -2.40
C TYR A 233 -14.37 -3.88 -3.66
N ASP A 234 -15.55 -4.45 -3.93
CA ASP A 234 -15.78 -5.26 -5.13
C ASP A 234 -15.72 -4.39 -6.38
N CYS A 235 -16.23 -3.17 -6.28
CA CYS A 235 -16.25 -2.18 -7.35
C CYS A 235 -15.05 -1.23 -7.29
N HIS A 236 -14.72 -0.69 -6.11
CA HIS A 236 -13.71 0.37 -5.96
C HIS A 236 -12.28 -0.14 -5.75
N LEU A 237 -12.11 -1.44 -5.49
CA LEU A 237 -10.80 -2.08 -5.35
C LEU A 237 -10.76 -3.40 -6.16
N PRO A 238 -10.99 -3.38 -7.48
CA PRO A 238 -11.03 -4.59 -8.31
C PRO A 238 -9.67 -5.29 -8.38
N ASN A 239 -9.65 -6.57 -8.75
CA ASN A 239 -8.41 -7.34 -8.82
C ASN A 239 -7.59 -6.99 -10.09
N GLN A 240 -6.73 -5.97 -9.97
CA GLN A 240 -5.95 -5.42 -11.09
C GLN A 240 -4.43 -5.41 -10.86
N ILE A 241 -3.95 -5.72 -9.66
CA ILE A 241 -2.52 -5.71 -9.34
C ILE A 241 -1.95 -7.13 -9.39
N ASP A 242 -0.86 -7.33 -10.10
CA ASP A 242 -0.12 -8.57 -10.17
C ASP A 242 0.45 -8.93 -8.79
N SER A 243 0.30 -10.20 -8.43
CA SER A 243 0.83 -10.79 -7.21
C SER A 243 1.39 -12.17 -7.53
N ILE A 244 2.60 -12.45 -7.02
CA ILE A 244 3.20 -13.78 -7.10
C ILE A 244 3.28 -14.33 -5.69
N VAL A 245 2.41 -15.29 -5.38
CA VAL A 245 2.41 -16.00 -4.10
C VAL A 245 2.68 -17.47 -4.38
N SER A 246 3.74 -18.01 -3.77
CA SER A 246 4.12 -19.43 -3.92
C SER A 246 4.32 -19.88 -5.38
N GLY A 247 4.83 -18.98 -6.24
CA GLY A 247 5.08 -19.27 -7.65
C GLY A 247 3.85 -19.20 -8.57
N ALA A 248 2.66 -18.89 -8.03
CA ALA A 248 1.46 -18.67 -8.82
C ALA A 248 1.20 -17.17 -9.01
N ARG A 249 1.08 -16.75 -10.27
CA ARG A 249 0.60 -15.41 -10.63
C ARG A 249 -0.91 -15.33 -10.37
N ARG A 250 -1.32 -14.30 -9.64
CA ARG A 250 -2.73 -13.95 -9.36
C ARG A 250 -2.87 -12.44 -9.42
N PHE A 251 -4.09 -11.96 -9.63
CA PHE A 251 -4.40 -10.56 -9.37
C PHE A 251 -4.87 -10.38 -7.93
N THR A 252 -4.53 -9.24 -7.36
CA THR A 252 -4.99 -8.74 -6.07
C THR A 252 -5.62 -7.37 -6.26
N ARG A 253 -6.40 -6.96 -5.27
CA ARG A 253 -7.12 -5.70 -5.26
C ARG A 253 -6.18 -4.51 -5.44
N THR A 254 -6.49 -3.66 -6.42
CA THR A 254 -5.90 -2.33 -6.51
C THR A 254 -6.33 -1.49 -5.31
N HIS A 255 -5.48 -0.55 -4.92
CA HIS A 255 -5.85 0.48 -3.94
C HIS A 255 -6.05 1.83 -4.63
N TRP A 256 -6.22 1.83 -5.96
CA TRP A 256 -6.52 3.04 -6.71
C TRP A 256 -7.98 3.47 -6.54
N MET A 257 -8.32 3.98 -5.36
CA MET A 257 -9.68 4.35 -4.97
C MET A 257 -10.11 5.74 -5.51
N SER A 258 -9.45 6.26 -6.55
CA SER A 258 -9.88 7.46 -7.28
C SER A 258 -10.88 7.15 -8.38
N SER A 259 -10.84 5.94 -8.93
CA SER A 259 -11.64 5.59 -10.09
C SER A 259 -13.00 5.08 -9.64
N LEU A 260 -14.06 5.72 -10.14
CA LEU A 260 -15.29 5.00 -10.36
C LEU A 260 -14.94 3.79 -11.24
N PRO A 261 -15.56 2.61 -11.02
CA PRO A 261 -15.37 1.49 -11.92
C PRO A 261 -15.74 1.93 -13.35
N ASP A 262 -14.74 2.16 -14.20
CA ASP A 262 -14.98 2.70 -15.55
C ASP A 262 -14.75 1.61 -16.61
N PRO A 263 -15.80 0.86 -16.98
CA PRO A 263 -15.70 -0.15 -18.02
C PRO A 263 -15.41 0.45 -19.42
N GLN A 264 -15.46 1.77 -19.60
CA GLN A 264 -15.11 2.42 -20.85
C GLN A 264 -13.64 2.18 -21.25
N ASN A 265 -12.74 2.08 -20.26
CA ASN A 265 -11.34 1.71 -20.51
C ASN A 265 -11.23 0.30 -21.11
N SER A 266 -12.04 -0.65 -20.63
CA SER A 266 -12.08 -2.00 -21.18
C SER A 266 -12.67 -2.04 -22.59
N VAL A 267 -13.63 -1.17 -22.92
CA VAL A 267 -14.11 -1.02 -24.32
C VAL A 267 -12.99 -0.49 -25.22
N GLN A 268 -12.21 0.48 -24.73
CA GLN A 268 -11.15 1.12 -25.52
C GLN A 268 -9.91 0.23 -25.73
N PHE A 269 -9.47 -0.45 -24.67
CA PHE A 269 -8.19 -1.17 -24.65
C PHE A 269 -8.32 -2.70 -24.62
N GLY A 270 -9.53 -3.23 -24.42
CA GLY A 270 -9.79 -4.65 -24.20
C GLY A 270 -9.67 -5.04 -22.73
N LEU A 271 -10.45 -6.06 -22.31
CA LEU A 271 -10.47 -6.58 -20.93
C LEU A 271 -9.10 -7.10 -20.48
N GLU A 272 -8.30 -7.60 -21.40
CA GLU A 272 -6.97 -8.13 -21.15
C GLU A 272 -5.90 -7.05 -20.89
N ASN A 273 -6.18 -5.79 -21.27
CA ASN A 273 -5.25 -4.67 -21.12
C ASN A 273 -5.74 -3.56 -20.19
N ALA A 274 -7.03 -3.56 -19.85
CA ALA A 274 -7.64 -2.67 -18.86
C ALA A 274 -8.89 -3.36 -18.27
N PRO A 275 -8.73 -4.32 -17.34
CA PRO A 275 -9.86 -5.03 -16.74
C PRO A 275 -10.71 -4.09 -15.87
N ASN A 276 -12.00 -4.38 -15.71
CA ASN A 276 -12.91 -3.61 -14.86
C ASN A 276 -13.59 -4.49 -13.81
N ALA A 277 -14.18 -3.87 -12.78
CA ALA A 277 -14.83 -4.56 -11.68
C ALA A 277 -16.07 -5.39 -12.11
N CYS A 278 -16.85 -4.88 -13.05
CA CYS A 278 -18.11 -5.51 -13.47
C CYS A 278 -17.85 -6.87 -14.14
N ASN A 279 -16.93 -6.90 -15.11
CA ASN A 279 -16.60 -8.11 -15.87
C ASN A 279 -15.75 -9.12 -15.09
N GLU A 280 -15.32 -8.80 -13.86
CA GLU A 280 -14.73 -9.79 -12.93
C GLU A 280 -15.78 -10.83 -12.49
N CYS A 281 -17.02 -10.38 -12.29
CA CYS A 281 -18.15 -11.23 -11.91
C CYS A 281 -19.05 -11.60 -13.11
N HIS A 282 -19.33 -10.64 -13.99
CA HIS A 282 -20.19 -10.80 -15.16
C HIS A 282 -19.40 -11.21 -16.40
N THR A 283 -18.83 -12.41 -16.34
CA THR A 283 -17.93 -12.96 -17.39
C THR A 283 -18.62 -13.28 -18.72
N ASP A 284 -19.95 -13.36 -18.73
CA ASP A 284 -20.80 -13.60 -19.90
C ASP A 284 -21.22 -12.31 -20.62
N GLN A 285 -20.92 -11.15 -20.03
CA GLN A 285 -21.28 -9.84 -20.55
C GLN A 285 -20.09 -9.13 -21.19
N THR A 286 -20.37 -8.19 -22.09
CA THR A 286 -19.33 -7.37 -22.72
C THR A 286 -19.00 -6.12 -21.89
N PRO A 287 -17.85 -5.47 -22.12
CA PRO A 287 -17.56 -4.16 -21.53
C PRO A 287 -18.58 -3.08 -21.88
N GLU A 288 -19.13 -3.10 -23.10
CA GLU A 288 -20.18 -2.15 -23.53
C GLU A 288 -21.45 -2.30 -22.70
N TRP A 289 -21.84 -3.53 -22.35
CA TRP A 289 -22.94 -3.77 -21.43
C TRP A 289 -22.70 -3.10 -20.07
N ALA A 290 -21.49 -3.25 -19.51
CA ALA A 290 -21.16 -2.63 -18.24
C ALA A 290 -21.17 -1.09 -18.32
N VAL A 291 -20.72 -0.52 -19.45
CA VAL A 291 -20.83 0.92 -19.72
C VAL A 291 -22.29 1.38 -19.73
N ASP A 292 -23.17 0.64 -20.40
CA ASP A 292 -24.59 1.00 -20.46
C ASP A 292 -25.27 0.89 -19.10
N VAL A 293 -24.94 -0.13 -18.29
CA VAL A 293 -25.41 -0.27 -16.90
C VAL A 293 -24.94 0.90 -16.04
N MET A 294 -23.65 1.27 -16.10
CA MET A 294 -23.12 2.41 -15.33
C MET A 294 -23.81 3.73 -15.71
N ARG A 295 -24.13 3.93 -17.00
CA ARG A 295 -24.88 5.10 -17.47
C ARG A 295 -26.32 5.10 -16.99
N GLU A 296 -26.97 3.94 -16.92
CA GLU A 296 -28.34 3.80 -16.44
C GLU A 296 -28.42 4.12 -14.94
N TRP A 297 -27.49 3.60 -14.13
CA TRP A 297 -27.49 3.73 -12.68
C TRP A 297 -27.05 5.12 -12.20
N TYR A 298 -25.95 5.64 -12.76
CA TYR A 298 -25.28 6.84 -12.23
C TYR A 298 -25.23 8.01 -13.21
N GLY A 299 -25.82 7.84 -14.40
CA GLY A 299 -25.89 8.86 -15.44
C GLY A 299 -24.67 8.91 -16.37
N PRO A 300 -24.72 9.74 -17.43
CA PRO A 300 -23.71 9.75 -18.50
C PRO A 300 -22.29 10.11 -18.06
N SER A 301 -22.13 10.85 -16.96
CA SER A 301 -20.83 11.29 -16.43
C SER A 301 -20.07 10.20 -15.67
N ALA A 302 -20.71 9.07 -15.37
CA ALA A 302 -20.10 7.98 -14.61
C ALA A 302 -19.13 7.11 -15.43
N VAL A 303 -19.06 7.32 -16.75
CA VAL A 303 -18.20 6.57 -17.68
C VAL A 303 -17.38 7.49 -18.56
N GLY A 304 -16.22 7.03 -19.01
CA GLY A 304 -15.31 7.82 -19.84
C GLY A 304 -14.58 8.91 -19.06
N GLN A 305 -14.51 8.77 -17.74
CA GLN A 305 -13.59 9.54 -16.93
C GLN A 305 -12.22 8.90 -17.11
N THR A 306 -11.48 9.30 -18.14
CA THR A 306 -10.09 8.88 -18.27
C THR A 306 -9.39 9.23 -16.95
N SER A 307 -9.03 8.21 -16.18
CA SER A 307 -8.15 8.30 -15.02
C SER A 307 -6.75 8.65 -15.53
N GLN A 308 -6.61 9.86 -16.05
CA GLN A 308 -5.30 10.41 -16.32
C GLN A 308 -4.59 10.42 -14.97
N PRO A 309 -3.42 9.79 -14.83
CA PRO A 309 -2.63 9.99 -13.64
C PRO A 309 -2.47 11.49 -13.47
N ILE A 310 -2.84 12.01 -12.30
CA ILE A 310 -2.55 13.40 -11.95
C ILE A 310 -1.06 13.55 -12.22
N ALA A 311 -0.71 14.30 -13.28
CA ALA A 311 0.68 14.54 -13.59
C ALA A 311 1.30 15.11 -12.30
N ALA A 312 2.31 14.43 -11.76
CA ALA A 312 3.05 14.81 -10.55
C ALA A 312 3.89 16.10 -10.77
N HIS A 313 3.34 17.06 -11.49
CA HIS A 313 3.95 18.30 -11.92
C HIS A 313 3.00 19.47 -11.69
N THR A 314 2.34 19.53 -10.54
CA THR A 314 1.88 20.80 -9.98
C THR A 314 1.65 20.63 -8.48
N LEU A 315 2.27 21.54 -7.70
CA LEU A 315 2.08 21.78 -6.26
C LEU A 315 3.02 21.05 -5.29
N TRP A 316 4.31 21.34 -5.40
CA TRP A 316 5.08 21.70 -4.20
C TRP A 316 5.33 23.21 -4.29
N PRO A 317 4.55 24.08 -3.61
CA PRO A 317 5.00 25.44 -3.43
C PRO A 317 6.22 25.39 -2.50
N THR A 318 7.37 25.79 -3.04
CA THR A 318 8.54 26.18 -2.24
C THR A 318 8.05 27.06 -1.09
N LEU A 319 8.25 26.60 0.15
CA LEU A 319 8.01 27.37 1.37
C LEU A 319 8.72 28.73 1.26
N THR A 320 7.97 29.79 0.99
CA THR A 320 8.33 31.13 1.41
C THR A 320 7.55 31.41 2.70
N LEU A 321 8.30 31.57 3.79
CA LEU A 321 7.81 31.98 5.10
C LEU A 321 6.92 33.24 4.97
N GLY A 322 5.61 33.05 5.10
CA GLY A 322 4.62 34.10 5.10
C GLY A 322 3.61 33.81 6.20
N THR A 323 3.62 34.65 7.23
CA THR A 323 2.83 34.54 8.45
C THR A 323 1.32 34.59 8.20
N GLY A 324 0.62 33.62 8.77
CA GLY A 324 -0.77 33.73 9.22
C GLY A 324 -1.79 33.22 8.23
N LEU A 325 -2.50 32.15 8.61
CA LEU A 325 -3.92 31.95 8.33
C LEU A 325 -4.51 30.95 9.34
N SER A 326 -5.77 31.20 9.64
CA SER A 326 -6.59 30.66 10.71
C SER A 326 -6.95 29.18 10.53
N THR A 327 -6.94 28.46 11.64
CA THR A 327 -7.59 27.16 11.81
C THR A 327 -9.11 27.30 11.70
N GLY A 328 -9.73 26.54 10.80
CA GLY A 328 -11.19 26.38 10.78
C GLY A 328 -11.70 25.68 9.53
N GLU A 329 -12.35 24.54 9.76
CA GLU A 329 -13.29 23.83 8.89
C GLU A 329 -12.72 23.01 7.72
N MET A 330 -12.74 21.68 7.86
CA MET A 330 -13.04 20.72 6.79
C MET A 330 -13.20 19.32 7.39
N CYS A 331 -14.46 18.95 7.65
CA CYS A 331 -15.06 17.61 7.81
C CYS A 331 -16.48 17.82 8.39
N GLN A 332 -17.39 18.26 7.53
CA GLN A 332 -18.84 18.14 7.68
C GLN A 332 -19.38 17.69 6.33
#